data_AF-A0A2T0MXS6-F1
#
_entry.id   AF-A0A2T0MXS6-F1
#
_cell.length_a   1.000
_cell.length_b   1.000
_cell.length_c   1.000
_cell.angle_alpha   90.00
_cell.angle_beta   90.00
_cell.angle_gamma   90.00
#
_symmetry.space_group_name_H-M   'P 1'
#
loop_
_entity.id
_entity.type
_entity.pdbx_description
1 polymer ?
#
loop_
_entity_poly.entity_id
_entity_poly.type
_entity_poly.pdbx_seq_one_letter_code
_entity_poly.pdbx_strand_id
1 'polypeptide(L)' 'MAEIAFRANAEDERIIRNALREDERPSDVLRRALRLLQREMWHDRLAAAARRTVEGLGEHN' A
#
# COMPACT_ATOMS: atom_id res chain seq x y z
N MET A 1 -14.61 3.16 -15.84
CA MET A 1 -14.12 2.78 -14.49
C MET A 1 -14.18 1.28 -14.40
N ALA A 2 -13.11 0.62 -13.94
CA ALA A 2 -13.16 -0.80 -13.63
C ALA A 2 -13.78 -0.97 -12.25
N GLU A 3 -14.76 -1.87 -12.12
CA GLU A 3 -15.39 -2.19 -10.85
C GLU A 3 -14.66 -3.39 -10.22
N ILE A 4 -14.19 -3.22 -8.99
CA ILE A 4 -13.53 -4.28 -8.21
C ILE A 4 -14.42 -4.54 -7.00
N ALA A 5 -14.96 -5.75 -6.90
CA ALA A 5 -15.74 -6.16 -5.74
C ALA A 5 -14.81 -6.46 -4.56
N PHE A 6 -15.06 -5.83 -3.41
CA PHE A 6 -14.35 -6.09 -2.17
C PHE A 6 -15.25 -6.85 -1.20
N ARG A 7 -14.93 -8.12 -0.93
CA ARG A 7 -15.66 -8.95 0.01
C ARG A 7 -15.04 -8.82 1.40
N ALA A 8 -15.46 -7.77 2.12
CA ALA A 8 -15.01 -7.52 3.48
C ALA A 8 -15.38 -8.68 4.42
N ASN A 9 -14.45 -9.07 5.28
CA ASN A 9 -14.75 -9.87 6.46
C ASN A 9 -15.05 -8.95 7.67
N ALA A 10 -15.44 -9.54 8.80
CA ALA A 10 -15.82 -8.78 10.00
C ALA A 10 -14.70 -7.86 10.54
N GLU A 11 -13.44 -8.28 10.38
CA GLU A 11 -12.28 -7.50 10.81
C GLU A 11 -12.01 -6.35 9.85
N ASP A 12 -12.10 -6.58 8.54
CA ASP A 12 -11.99 -5.52 7.52
C ASP A 12 -13.03 -4.43 7.76
N GLU A 13 -14.28 -4.83 8.04
CA GLU A 13 -15.34 -3.88 8.37
C GLU A 13 -15.03 -3.08 9.63
N ARG A 14 -14.47 -3.72 10.66
CA ARG A 14 -14.06 -3.03 11.90
C ARG A 14 -12.98 -2.00 11.62
N ILE A 15 -11.98 -2.36 10.82
CA ILE A 15 -10.91 -1.45 10.40
C ILE A 15 -11.48 -0.28 9.60
N ILE A 16 -12.35 -0.56 8.62
CA ILE A 16 -12.97 0.47 7.78
C ILE A 16 -13.79 1.43 8.63
N ARG A 17 -14.63 0.92 9.54
CA ARG A 17 -15.45 1.76 10.44
C ARG A 17 -14.59 2.65 11.34
N ASN A 18 -13.51 2.12 11.89
CA ASN A 18 -12.61 2.90 12.75
C ASN A 18 -11.79 3.94 11.98
N ALA A 19 -11.50 3.69 10.71
CA ALA A 19 -10.72 4.58 9.85
C ALA A 19 -11.58 5.63 9.11
N LEU A 20 -12.90 5.45 9.11
CA LEU A 20 -13.88 6.34 8.48
C LEU A 20 -13.82 7.73 9.11
N ARG A 21 -13.81 8.77 8.29
CA ARG A 21 -13.92 10.16 8.73
C ARG A 21 -15.32 10.70 8.42
N GLU A 22 -15.66 11.83 9.02
CA GLU A 22 -16.90 12.54 8.66
C GLU A 22 -16.91 12.82 7.15
N ASP A 23 -18.05 12.52 6.51
CA ASP A 23 -18.29 12.67 5.07
C ASP A 23 -17.47 11.73 4.14
N GLU A 24 -16.73 10.74 4.68
CA GLU A 24 -16.07 9.70 3.86
C GLU A 24 -16.97 8.49 3.63
N ARG A 25 -16.96 7.95 2.39
CA ARG A 25 -17.54 6.63 2.10
C ARG A 25 -16.50 5.52 2.35
N PRO A 26 -16.92 4.27 2.59
CA PRO A 26 -16.00 3.13 2.70
C PRO A 26 -15.03 3.00 1.52
N SER A 27 -15.47 3.34 0.30
CA SER A 27 -14.63 3.36 -0.90
C SER A 27 -13.48 4.38 -0.81
N ASP A 28 -13.71 5.51 -0.16
CA ASP A 28 -12.69 6.55 0.01
C ASP A 28 -11.61 6.11 1.00
N VAL A 29 -12.03 5.44 2.08
CA VAL A 29 -11.11 4.78 3.03
C VAL A 29 -10.25 3.74 2.33
N LEU A 30 -10.87 2.84 1.55
CA LEU A 30 -10.14 1.82 0.79
C LEU A 30 -9.14 2.46 -0.19
N ARG A 31 -9.54 3.54 -0.86
CA ARG A 31 -8.66 4.27 -1.79
C ARG A 31 -7.48 4.93 -1.07
N ARG A 32 -7.70 5.46 0.14
CA ARG A 32 -6.64 6.02 0.99
C ARG A 32 -5.68 4.92 1.46
N ALA A 33 -6.19 3.76 1.89
CA ALA A 33 -5.37 2.61 2.25
C ALA A 33 -4.50 2.12 1.08
N LEU A 34 -5.06 1.99 -0.11
CA LEU A 34 -4.31 1.60 -1.32
C LEU A 34 -3.16 2.58 -1.64
N ARG A 35 -3.37 3.89 -1.43
CA ARG A 35 -2.31 4.89 -1.63
C ARG A 35 -1.20 4.78 -0.58
N LEU A 36 -1.51 4.37 0.64
CA LEU A 36 -0.50 4.10 1.67
C LEU A 36 0.32 2.86 1.31
N LEU A 37 -0.33 1.75 0.93
CA LEU A 37 0.33 0.54 0.45
C LEU A 37 1.22 0.83 -0.77
N GLN A 38 0.76 1.65 -1.71
CA GLN A 38 1.57 2.04 -2.86
C GLN A 38 2.88 2.74 -2.45
N ARG A 39 2.86 3.59 -1.40
CA ARG A 39 4.06 4.27 -0.91
C ARG A 39 5.04 3.30 -0.26
N GLU A 40 4.53 2.36 0.53
CA GLU A 40 5.35 1.29 1.14
C GLU A 40 6.03 0.43 0.08
N MET A 41 5.28 -0.01 -0.94
CA MET A 41 5.84 -0.74 -2.07
C MET A 41 6.94 0.06 -2.80
N TRP A 42 6.82 1.38 -2.87
CA TRP A 42 7.86 2.24 -3.44
C TRP A 42 9.12 2.28 -2.58
N HIS A 43 8.99 2.36 -1.25
CA HIS A 43 10.13 2.31 -0.35
C HIS A 43 10.86 0.97 -0.44
N ASP A 44 10.13 -0.15 -0.48
CA ASP A 44 10.73 -1.48 -0.61
C ASP A 44 11.50 -1.63 -1.93
N ARG A 45 10.93 -1.13 -3.03
CA ARG A 45 11.59 -1.13 -4.34
C ARG A 45 12.87 -0.29 -4.33
N LEU A 46 12.83 0.89 -3.70
CA LEU A 46 14.01 1.75 -3.58
C LEU A 46 15.09 1.09 -2.73
N ALA A 47 14.74 0.50 -1.59
CA ALA A 47 15.67 -0.22 -0.73
C ALA A 47 16.30 -1.43 -1.45
N ALA A 48 15.49 -2.18 -2.22
CA ALA A 48 15.99 -3.28 -3.03
C ALA A 48 16.91 -2.80 -4.17
N ALA A 49 16.62 -1.66 -4.79
CA ALA A 49 17.49 -1.08 -5.81
C ALA A 49 18.84 -0.63 -5.21
N ALA A 50 18.82 0.04 -4.06
CA ALA A 50 20.04 0.46 -3.38
C ALA A 50 20.95 -0.73 -3.00
N ARG A 51 20.37 -1.83 -2.50
CA ARG A 51 21.14 -3.06 -2.22
C ARG A 51 21.82 -3.62 -3.46
N ARG A 52 21.11 -3.72 -4.59
CA ARG A 52 21.69 -4.20 -5.86
C ARG A 52 22.82 -3.30 -6.37
N THR A 53 22.71 -1.98 -6.20
CA THR A 53 23.78 -1.06 -6.56
C THR A 53 25.04 -1.29 -5.72
N VAL A 54 24.89 -1.53 -4.41
CA VAL A 54 26.04 -1.80 -3.52
C VAL A 54 26.69 -3.15 -3.84
N GLU A 55 25.90 -4.19 -4.11
CA GLU A 55 26.40 -5.52 -4.48
C GLU A 55 27.15 -5.49 -5.81
N GLY A 56 26.63 -4.81 -6.83
CA GLY A 56 27.29 -4.67 -8.13
C GLY A 56 28.58 -3.83 -8.11
N LEU A 57 28.77 -2.97 -7.10
CA LEU A 57 30.03 -2.24 -6.87
C LEU A 57 31.09 -3.11 -6.16
N GLY A 58 30.71 -4.25 -5.59
CA GLY A 58 31.62 -5.22 -4.96
C GLY A 58 32.24 -6.23 -5.92
N GLU A 59 31.68 -6.40 -7.13
CA GLU A 59 32.18 -7.36 -8.15
C GLU A 59 33.20 -6.72 -9.13
N HIS A 60 33.52 -5.44 -8.94
CA HIS A 60 34.48 -4.69 -9.75
C HIS A 60 35.71 -4.21 -8.97
N ASN A 61 36.23 -5.05 -8.05
CA ASN A 61 37.52 -4.83 -7.39
C ASN A 61 38.35 -6.12 -7.40
#